data_AF-A0A0H2KHY4-F1
#
_entry.id   AF-A0A0H2KHY4-F1
#
_cell.length_a   1.000
_cell.length_b   1.000
_cell.length_c   1.000
_cell.angle_alpha   90.00
_cell.angle_beta   90.00
_cell.angle_gamma   90.00
#
_symmetry.space_group_name_H-M   'P 1'
#
loop_
_entity.id
_entity.type
_entity.pdbx_description
1 polymer ?
#
loop_
_entity_poly.entity_id
_entity_poly.type
_entity_poly.pdbx_seq_one_letter_code
_entity_poly.pdbx_strand_id
1 'polypeptide(L)'
;MARFTRSDDLRGATFDGADLRGVQVEGVDIDAPWLADGDATFRVNGVDVTGFVEAELDRRFPGRELRRAGDPEGLRAAWAALESTWAATLERAAALPASAVDVSVDGEWSFAQTLRHLVLATDAWLGRAVLEVEQPFHP
;
A
#
# COMPACT_ATOMS: atom_id res chain seq x y z
N MET A 1 26.46 -13.64 18.34
CA MET A 1 25.05 -13.69 17.91
C MET A 1 24.60 -12.25 17.75
N ALA A 2 24.11 -11.86 16.57
CA ALA A 2 23.53 -10.54 16.39
C ALA A 2 22.15 -10.52 17.08
N ARG A 3 21.87 -9.47 17.84
CA ARG A 3 20.55 -9.22 18.43
C ARG A 3 20.09 -7.88 17.92
N PHE A 4 18.96 -7.89 17.22
CA PHE A 4 18.23 -6.68 16.86
C PHE A 4 17.07 -6.53 17.84
N THR A 5 16.77 -5.29 18.16
CA THR A 5 15.76 -4.86 19.12
C THR A 5 14.89 -3.79 18.46
N ARG A 6 13.81 -3.39 19.13
CA ARG A 6 12.93 -2.31 18.63
C ARG A 6 13.64 -0.98 18.33
N SER A 7 14.83 -0.74 18.88
CA SER A 7 15.61 0.49 18.65
C SER A 7 16.57 0.36 17.47
N ASP A 8 16.77 -0.84 16.95
CA ASP A 8 17.59 -1.06 15.76
C ASP A 8 16.74 -0.79 14.52
N ASP A 9 17.21 0.10 13.66
CA ASP A 9 16.52 0.46 12.42
C ASP A 9 17.01 -0.43 11.28
N LEU A 10 16.12 -1.32 10.81
CA LEU A 10 16.37 -2.19 9.67
C LEU A 10 15.63 -1.72 8.41
N ARG A 11 15.14 -0.47 8.37
CA ARG A 11 14.50 0.08 7.18
C ARG A 11 15.46 0.07 5.99
N GLY A 12 14.98 -0.39 4.84
CA GLY A 12 15.78 -0.55 3.63
C GLY A 12 16.71 -1.78 3.62
N ALA A 13 16.75 -2.59 4.68
CA ALA A 13 17.46 -3.85 4.66
C ALA A 13 16.78 -4.82 3.67
N THR A 14 17.59 -5.52 2.88
CA THR A 14 17.13 -6.57 1.97
C THR A 14 17.61 -7.93 2.47
N PHE A 15 16.67 -8.86 2.65
CA PHE A 15 16.96 -10.25 3.01
C PHE A 15 16.71 -11.14 1.79
N ASP A 16 17.71 -11.29 0.93
CA ASP A 16 17.65 -12.15 -0.26
C ASP A 16 18.34 -13.50 0.04
N GLY A 17 17.60 -14.61 -0.11
CA GLY A 17 18.09 -15.96 0.17
C GLY A 17 18.56 -16.21 1.61
N ALA A 18 18.21 -15.35 2.56
CA ALA A 18 18.70 -15.41 3.94
C ALA A 18 18.14 -16.63 4.70
N ASP A 19 19.03 -17.39 5.34
CA ASP A 19 18.65 -18.48 6.23
C ASP A 19 18.41 -17.95 7.65
N LEU A 20 17.13 -17.85 8.02
CA LEU A 20 16.68 -17.41 9.34
C LEU A 20 16.35 -18.59 10.28
N ARG A 21 16.92 -19.78 10.07
CA ARG A 21 16.69 -20.92 10.99
C ARG A 21 17.21 -20.60 12.40
N GLY A 22 16.35 -20.85 13.39
CA GLY A 22 16.69 -20.66 14.81
C GLY A 22 16.62 -19.21 15.30
N VAL A 23 16.11 -18.27 14.49
CA VAL A 23 15.82 -16.90 14.97
C VAL A 23 14.62 -16.91 15.92
N GLN A 24 14.68 -16.08 16.96
CA GLN A 24 13.53 -15.79 17.81
C GLN A 24 12.86 -14.52 17.29
N VAL A 25 11.60 -14.65 16.87
CA VAL A 25 10.77 -13.56 16.36
C VAL A 25 9.68 -13.27 17.37
N GLU A 26 9.68 -12.06 17.94
CA GLU A 26 8.67 -11.61 18.91
C GLU A 26 8.32 -10.15 18.64
N GLY A 27 7.03 -9.86 18.41
CA GLY A 27 6.57 -8.50 18.12
C GLY A 27 7.15 -7.87 16.85
N VAL A 28 7.54 -8.68 15.87
CA VAL A 28 8.06 -8.18 14.58
C VAL A 28 6.90 -7.87 13.65
N ASP A 29 6.95 -6.67 13.07
CA ASP A 29 6.09 -6.23 11.97
C ASP A 29 6.93 -6.14 10.70
N ILE A 30 6.38 -6.62 9.58
CA ILE A 30 7.05 -6.64 8.28
C ILE A 30 6.14 -5.92 7.29
N ASP A 31 6.55 -4.73 6.89
CA ASP A 31 5.93 -4.02 5.78
C ASP A 31 6.65 -4.39 4.48
N ALA A 32 6.02 -5.28 3.71
CA ALA A 32 6.51 -5.77 2.44
C ALA A 32 5.42 -5.59 1.37
N PRO A 33 5.21 -4.37 0.83
CA PRO A 33 4.15 -4.12 -0.13
C PRO A 33 4.35 -4.90 -1.45
N TRP A 34 5.59 -5.28 -1.75
CA TRP A 34 5.98 -6.14 -2.88
C TRP A 34 6.00 -7.64 -2.55
N LEU A 35 5.43 -8.08 -1.42
CA LEU A 35 5.46 -9.48 -0.98
C LEU A 35 4.92 -10.46 -2.03
N ALA A 36 3.93 -10.02 -2.82
CA ALA A 36 3.28 -10.81 -3.86
C ALA A 36 3.83 -10.53 -5.27
N ASP A 37 4.91 -9.75 -5.39
CA ASP A 37 5.48 -9.39 -6.68
C ASP A 37 6.51 -10.44 -7.11
N GLY A 38 6.36 -10.94 -8.34
CA GLY A 38 7.26 -11.94 -8.93
C GLY A 38 7.10 -13.34 -8.33
N ASP A 39 8.13 -14.16 -8.51
CA ASP A 39 8.14 -15.58 -8.11
C ASP A 39 8.71 -15.80 -6.69
N ALA A 40 9.02 -14.73 -5.96
CA ALA A 40 9.63 -14.83 -4.64
C ALA A 40 8.60 -15.32 -3.60
N THR A 41 8.95 -16.39 -2.89
CA THR A 41 8.10 -16.93 -1.81
C THR A 41 8.55 -16.42 -0.45
N PHE A 42 7.62 -15.98 0.40
CA PHE A 42 7.93 -15.66 1.80
C PHE A 42 7.42 -16.77 2.71
N ARG A 43 8.36 -17.43 3.41
CA ARG A 43 8.06 -18.63 4.19
C ARG A 43 8.24 -18.44 5.68
N VAL A 44 7.26 -18.86 6.47
CA VAL A 44 7.35 -18.98 7.93
C VAL A 44 7.28 -20.45 8.29
N ASN A 45 8.32 -20.98 8.93
CA ASN A 45 8.44 -22.41 9.26
C ASN A 45 8.23 -23.34 8.05
N GLY A 46 8.72 -22.94 6.88
CA GLY A 46 8.59 -23.70 5.63
C GLY A 46 7.25 -23.57 4.91
N VAL A 47 6.27 -22.86 5.49
CA VAL A 47 4.98 -22.59 4.86
C VAL A 47 5.06 -21.26 4.12
N ASP A 48 4.72 -21.26 2.84
CA ASP A 48 4.54 -20.01 2.08
C ASP A 48 3.27 -19.30 2.57
N VAL A 49 3.45 -18.09 3.10
CA VAL A 49 2.35 -17.29 3.67
C VAL A 49 1.88 -16.19 2.73
N THR A 50 2.50 -16.00 1.56
CA THR A 50 2.16 -14.90 0.64
C THR A 50 0.68 -14.92 0.27
N GLY A 51 0.13 -16.08 -0.09
CA GLY A 51 -1.28 -16.22 -0.45
C GLY A 51 -2.24 -15.96 0.73
N PHE A 52 -1.87 -16.35 1.96
CA PHE A 52 -2.66 -16.06 3.15
C PHE A 52 -2.70 -14.55 3.43
N VAL A 53 -1.55 -13.87 3.35
CA VAL A 53 -1.46 -12.42 3.55
C VAL A 53 -2.29 -11.68 2.49
N GLU A 54 -2.18 -12.06 1.22
CA GLU A 54 -2.96 -11.44 0.14
C GLU A 54 -4.47 -11.59 0.35
N ALA A 55 -4.94 -12.78 0.71
CA ALA A 55 -6.35 -13.03 0.98
C ALA A 55 -6.86 -12.20 2.18
N GLU A 56 -6.07 -12.07 3.25
CA GLU A 56 -6.44 -11.24 4.39
C GLU A 56 -6.45 -9.75 4.06
N LEU A 57 -5.55 -9.28 3.20
CA LEU A 57 -5.56 -7.89 2.73
C LEU A 57 -6.79 -7.61 1.87
N ASP A 58 -7.14 -8.50 0.94
CA ASP A 58 -8.34 -8.34 0.11
C ASP A 58 -9.62 -8.40 0.96
N ARG A 59 -9.64 -9.21 2.02
CA ARG A 59 -10.74 -9.23 3.00
C ARG A 59 -10.86 -7.92 3.79
N ARG A 60 -9.74 -7.30 4.18
CA ARG A 60 -9.73 -6.03 4.93
C ARG A 60 -10.06 -4.83 4.03
N PHE A 61 -9.71 -4.92 2.76
CA PHE A 61 -9.86 -3.85 1.78
C PHE A 61 -10.59 -4.38 0.53
N PRO A 62 -11.92 -4.58 0.60
CA PRO A 62 -12.68 -5.08 -0.55
C PRO A 62 -12.47 -4.22 -1.80
N GLY A 63 -12.28 -4.87 -2.95
CA GLY A 63 -11.94 -4.23 -4.21
C GLY A 63 -10.43 -4.14 -4.48
N ARG A 64 -9.57 -4.36 -3.47
CA ARG A 64 -8.11 -4.40 -3.62
C ARG A 64 -7.66 -5.51 -4.59
N GLU A 65 -8.38 -6.62 -4.63
CA GLU A 65 -8.14 -7.75 -5.53
C GLU A 65 -8.24 -7.33 -7.01
N LEU A 66 -9.07 -6.33 -7.31
CA LEU A 66 -9.32 -5.83 -8.66
C LEU A 66 -8.12 -5.06 -9.25
N ARG A 67 -7.10 -4.72 -8.44
CA ARG A 67 -5.87 -4.07 -8.92
C ARG A 67 -5.10 -4.89 -9.96
N ARG A 68 -5.38 -6.21 -10.02
CA ARG A 68 -4.78 -7.14 -10.98
C ARG A 68 -5.65 -7.36 -12.23
N ALA A 69 -6.67 -6.54 -12.45
CA ALA A 69 -7.53 -6.66 -13.64
C ALA A 69 -6.68 -6.67 -14.92
N GLY A 70 -6.84 -7.75 -15.71
CA GLY A 70 -6.07 -7.97 -16.93
C GLY A 70 -6.77 -7.49 -18.21
N ASP A 71 -7.99 -6.96 -18.09
CA ASP A 71 -8.82 -6.55 -19.22
C ASP A 71 -9.56 -5.22 -18.95
N PRO A 72 -10.07 -4.55 -20.00
CA PRO A 72 -10.73 -3.26 -19.86
C PRO A 72 -12.03 -3.27 -19.04
N GLU A 73 -12.76 -4.39 -18.98
CA GLU A 73 -13.98 -4.49 -18.18
C GLU A 73 -13.64 -4.56 -16.69
N GLY A 74 -12.68 -5.42 -16.34
CA GLY A 74 -12.12 -5.51 -15.01
C GLY A 74 -11.52 -4.20 -14.53
N LEU A 75 -10.80 -3.46 -15.39
CA LEU A 75 -10.26 -2.15 -15.04
C LEU A 75 -11.36 -1.12 -14.72
N ARG A 76 -12.48 -1.14 -15.46
CA ARG A 76 -13.63 -0.26 -15.15
C ARG A 76 -14.29 -0.65 -13.82
N ALA A 77 -14.41 -1.94 -13.53
CA ALA A 77 -14.91 -2.42 -12.25
C ALA A 77 -13.97 -2.03 -11.10
N ALA A 78 -12.65 -2.17 -11.29
CA ALA A 78 -11.63 -1.74 -10.34
C ALA A 78 -11.73 -0.24 -10.06
N TRP A 79 -11.91 0.57 -11.11
CA TRP A 79 -12.07 2.02 -10.99
C TRP A 79 -13.32 2.39 -10.19
N ALA A 80 -14.48 1.78 -10.50
CA ALA A 80 -15.72 2.03 -9.76
C ALA A 80 -15.61 1.65 -8.28
N ALA A 81 -14.93 0.53 -7.97
CA ALA A 81 -14.67 0.13 -6.58
C ALA A 81 -13.76 1.13 -5.85
N LEU A 82 -12.72 1.62 -6.52
CA LEU A 82 -11.82 2.65 -6.00
C LEU A 82 -12.57 3.96 -5.73
N GLU A 83 -13.40 4.42 -6.68
CA GLU A 83 -14.24 5.62 -6.52
C GLU A 83 -15.16 5.51 -5.31
N SER A 84 -15.83 4.37 -5.13
CA SER A 84 -16.70 4.13 -3.97
C SER A 84 -15.94 4.16 -2.65
N THR A 85 -14.78 3.50 -2.57
CA THR A 85 -13.94 3.49 -1.36
C THR A 85 -13.39 4.90 -1.07
N TRP A 86 -13.03 5.63 -2.11
CA TRP A 86 -12.53 6.99 -1.98
C TRP A 86 -13.60 7.95 -1.47
N ALA A 87 -14.82 7.89 -2.03
CA ALA A 87 -15.96 8.69 -1.56
C ALA A 87 -16.25 8.47 -0.07
N ALA A 88 -16.35 7.21 0.37
CA ALA A 88 -16.56 6.88 1.78
C ALA A 88 -15.40 7.34 2.68
N THR A 89 -14.18 7.38 2.15
CA THR A 89 -13.01 7.87 2.89
C THR A 89 -13.05 9.39 3.05
N LEU A 90 -13.42 10.14 2.00
CA LEU A 90 -13.62 11.58 2.08
C LEU A 90 -14.78 11.95 3.03
N GLU A 91 -15.89 11.22 2.99
CA GLU A 91 -17.01 11.42 3.93
C GLU A 91 -16.58 11.23 5.38
N ARG A 92 -15.79 10.18 5.67
CA ARG A 92 -15.23 9.97 7.01
C ARG A 92 -14.28 11.09 7.43
N ALA A 93 -13.41 11.54 6.53
CA ALA A 93 -12.49 12.64 6.81
C ALA A 93 -13.25 13.96 7.08
N ALA A 94 -14.32 14.22 6.33
CA ALA A 94 -15.17 15.40 6.50
C ALA A 94 -15.97 15.40 7.81
N ALA A 95 -16.24 14.22 8.38
CA ALA A 95 -16.91 14.08 9.68
C ALA A 95 -15.99 14.31 10.89
N LEU A 96 -14.67 14.30 10.68
CA LEU A 96 -13.68 14.60 11.72
C LEU A 96 -13.53 16.12 11.91
N PRO A 97 -12.93 16.59 13.02
CA PRO A 97 -12.55 17.99 13.16
C PRO A 97 -11.69 18.44 11.97
N ALA A 98 -11.89 19.68 11.50
CA ALA A 98 -11.22 20.18 10.30
C ALA A 98 -9.68 20.06 10.37
N SER A 99 -9.08 20.18 11.56
CA SER A 99 -7.64 20.02 11.75
C SER A 99 -7.13 18.58 11.60
N ALA A 100 -8.00 17.58 11.62
CA ALA A 100 -7.61 16.16 11.58
C ALA A 100 -6.94 15.78 10.25
N VAL A 101 -7.29 16.44 9.14
CA VAL A 101 -6.71 16.12 7.82
C VAL A 101 -5.24 16.51 7.70
N ASP A 102 -4.76 17.39 8.58
CA ASP A 102 -3.38 17.87 8.62
C ASP A 102 -2.52 17.13 9.66
N VAL A 103 -3.11 16.20 10.43
CA VAL A 103 -2.37 15.41 11.43
C VAL A 103 -1.59 14.29 10.74
N SER A 104 -0.30 14.21 11.02
CA SER A 104 0.57 13.06 10.70
C SER A 104 0.48 12.03 11.84
N VAL A 105 0.42 10.75 11.50
CA VAL A 105 0.39 9.62 12.44
C VAL A 105 1.57 8.71 12.12
N ASP A 106 2.29 8.24 13.15
CA ASP A 106 3.45 7.35 13.02
C ASP A 106 4.57 7.85 12.08
N GLY A 107 4.66 9.17 11.88
CA GLY A 107 5.63 9.78 10.97
C GLY A 107 5.25 9.69 9.49
N GLU A 108 4.09 9.13 9.18
CA GLU A 108 3.53 9.05 7.84
C GLU A 108 2.91 10.38 7.39
N TRP A 109 2.61 10.49 6.10
CA TRP A 109 1.94 11.67 5.56
C TRP A 109 0.55 11.88 6.17
N SER A 110 0.17 13.15 6.34
CA SER A 110 -1.21 13.49 6.70
C SER A 110 -2.19 13.08 5.60
N PHE A 111 -3.48 13.04 5.92
CA PHE A 111 -4.53 12.79 4.94
C PHE A 111 -4.45 13.77 3.76
N ALA A 112 -4.29 15.06 4.06
CA ALA A 112 -4.20 16.11 3.03
C ALA A 112 -2.93 15.96 2.17
N GLN A 113 -1.80 15.55 2.74
CA GLN A 113 -0.58 15.27 1.97
C GLN A 113 -0.75 14.05 1.05
N THR A 114 -1.32 12.96 1.59
CA THR A 114 -1.64 11.75 0.81
C THR A 114 -2.56 12.08 -0.35
N LEU A 115 -3.64 12.83 -0.11
CA LEU A 115 -4.59 13.23 -1.15
C LEU A 115 -3.93 14.06 -2.25
N ARG A 116 -3.13 15.08 -1.90
CA ARG A 116 -2.40 15.88 -2.90
C ARG A 116 -1.46 15.02 -3.74
N HIS A 117 -0.80 14.03 -3.13
CA HIS A 117 0.06 13.11 -3.86
C HIS A 117 -0.72 12.22 -4.83
N LEU A 118 -1.89 11.70 -4.43
CA LEU A 118 -2.71 10.87 -5.31
C LEU A 118 -3.26 11.66 -6.49
N VAL A 119 -3.64 12.93 -6.29
CA VAL A 119 -4.02 13.84 -7.39
C VAL A 119 -2.83 14.06 -8.32
N LEU A 120 -1.66 14.41 -7.77
CA LEU A 120 -0.43 14.57 -8.55
C LEU A 120 -0.09 13.31 -9.37
N ALA A 121 -0.18 12.12 -8.77
CA ALA A 121 0.09 10.86 -9.44
C ALA A 121 -0.91 10.60 -10.58
N THR A 122 -2.19 10.90 -10.36
CA THR A 122 -3.24 10.77 -11.38
C THR A 122 -2.99 11.73 -12.55
N ASP A 123 -2.69 12.99 -12.26
CA ASP A 123 -2.40 14.01 -13.27
C ASP A 123 -1.11 13.69 -14.05
N ALA A 124 -0.10 13.13 -13.38
CA ALA A 124 1.15 12.73 -14.02
C ALA A 124 0.96 11.51 -14.95
N TRP A 125 0.38 10.42 -14.43
CA TRP A 125 0.32 9.16 -15.16
C TRP A 125 -0.84 9.11 -16.15
N LEU A 126 -2.05 9.49 -15.74
CA LEU A 126 -3.20 9.48 -16.63
C LEU A 126 -3.29 10.77 -17.43
N GLY A 127 -3.23 11.92 -16.77
CA GLY A 127 -3.37 13.23 -17.43
C GLY A 127 -2.28 13.52 -18.46
N ARG A 128 -1.01 13.50 -18.02
CA ARG A 128 0.13 13.82 -18.89
C ARG A 128 0.53 12.65 -19.78
N ALA A 129 0.80 11.47 -19.20
CA ALA A 129 1.47 10.41 -19.95
C ALA A 129 0.54 9.61 -20.87
N VAL A 130 -0.72 9.39 -20.47
CA VAL A 130 -1.70 8.63 -21.27
C VAL A 130 -2.59 9.54 -22.12
N LEU A 131 -3.14 10.60 -21.53
CA LEU A 131 -4.09 11.50 -22.20
C LEU A 131 -3.43 12.70 -22.89
N GLU A 132 -2.12 12.88 -22.70
CA GLU A 132 -1.31 13.95 -23.32
C GLU A 132 -1.84 15.38 -23.07
N VAL A 133 -2.46 15.62 -21.90
CA VAL A 133 -2.88 16.96 -21.49
C VAL A 133 -1.65 17.83 -21.24
N GLU A 134 -1.58 19.00 -21.89
CA GLU A 134 -0.38 19.86 -21.89
C GLU A 134 -0.02 20.40 -20.49
N GLN A 135 -1.04 20.85 -19.74
CA GLN A 135 -0.94 21.34 -18.35
C GLN A 135 -1.92 20.59 -17.44
N PRO A 136 -1.61 19.34 -17.05
CA PRO A 136 -2.51 18.52 -16.25
C PRO A 136 -2.43 18.83 -14.75
N PHE A 137 -1.37 19.48 -14.29
CA PHE A 137 -1.15 19.75 -12.87
C PHE A 137 -1.92 20.97 -12.42
N HIS A 138 -2.65 20.83 -11.31
CA HIS A 138 -3.24 21.97 -10.62
C HIS A 138 -2.12 22.91 -10.11
N PRO A 139 -2.25 24.24 -10.27
CA PRO A 139 -1.29 25.23 -9.75
C PRO A 139 -1.21 25.23 -8.21
#